data_AF-A0A9D9PEW1-F1
#
_entry.id   AF-A0A9D9PEW1-F1
#
_cell.length_a   1.000
_cell.length_b   1.000
_cell.length_c   1.000
_cell.angle_alpha   90.00
_cell.angle_beta   90.00
_cell.angle_gamma   90.00
#
_symmetry.space_group_name_H-M   'P 1'
#
loop_
_entity.id
_entity.type
_entity.pdbx_description
1 polymer ?
#
loop_
_entity_poly.entity_id
_entity_poly.type
_entity_poly.pdbx_seq_one_letter_code
_entity_poly.pdbx_strand_id
1 'polypeptide(L)'
;MSHFSTLRTKITDAAILKSSLRDLGISVKTEADVRGYNGQRVRADIVAVLEGDYDLGWSRNSDGSFDLIADLWGVAKKHNQTELINSINQKYAVNKTLAEVRRPGLQNANVKLMVQK
;
A
#
# COMPACT_ATOMS: atom_id res chain seq x y z
N MET A 1 12.48 10.34 20.44
CA MET A 1 11.50 9.26 20.22
C MET A 1 11.22 9.16 18.73
N SER A 2 11.04 7.95 18.20
CA SER A 2 10.67 7.74 16.79
C SER A 2 9.15 7.91 16.65
N HIS A 3 8.71 8.67 15.64
CA HIS A 3 7.28 8.86 15.33
C HIS A 3 6.73 7.79 14.37
N PHE A 4 7.59 6.86 13.94
CA PHE A 4 7.17 5.78 13.07
C PHE A 4 6.12 4.90 13.74
N SER A 5 5.00 4.75 13.04
CA SER A 5 3.95 3.79 13.34
C SER A 5 4.10 2.59 12.41
N THR A 6 3.82 1.42 12.95
CA THR A 6 3.74 0.17 12.17
C THR A 6 2.31 -0.34 12.24
N LEU A 7 1.69 -0.58 11.09
CA LEU A 7 0.32 -1.04 10.95
C LEU A 7 0.29 -2.34 10.15
N ARG A 8 -0.29 -3.40 10.72
CA ARG A 8 -0.51 -4.66 10.00
C ARG A 8 -1.51 -4.43 8.87
N THR A 9 -1.16 -4.85 7.66
CA THR A 9 -2.05 -4.74 6.49
C THR A 9 -2.50 -6.12 5.99
N LYS A 10 -3.49 -6.15 5.10
CA LYS A 10 -3.90 -7.36 4.36
C LYS A 10 -3.17 -7.51 3.02
N ILE A 11 -2.17 -6.68 2.76
CA ILE A 11 -1.38 -6.73 1.53
C ILE A 11 -0.40 -7.90 1.62
N THR A 12 -0.36 -8.71 0.57
CA THR A 12 0.47 -9.93 0.48
C THR A 12 1.23 -10.01 -0.84
N ASP A 13 0.83 -9.22 -1.84
CA ASP A 13 1.36 -9.28 -3.19
C ASP A 13 2.10 -7.98 -3.56
N ALA A 14 3.43 -8.07 -3.59
CA ALA A 14 4.31 -6.96 -3.92
C ALA A 14 4.07 -6.40 -5.33
N ALA A 15 3.78 -7.25 -6.31
CA ALA A 15 3.62 -6.78 -7.69
C ALA A 15 2.34 -5.96 -7.82
N ILE A 16 1.27 -6.42 -7.18
CA ILE A 16 -0.03 -5.75 -7.17
C ILE A 16 0.05 -4.45 -6.39
N LEU A 17 0.70 -4.43 -5.22
CA LEU A 17 0.93 -3.20 -4.46
C LEU A 17 1.68 -2.15 -5.30
N LYS A 18 2.79 -2.54 -5.94
CA LYS A 18 3.56 -1.62 -6.80
C LYS A 18 2.72 -1.08 -7.96
N SER A 19 1.90 -1.93 -8.58
CA SER A 19 0.98 -1.49 -9.65
C SER A 19 -0.07 -0.52 -9.12
N SER A 20 -0.71 -0.85 -8.00
CA SER A 20 -1.75 -0.02 -7.39
C SER A 20 -1.24 1.36 -6.98
N LEU A 21 -0.04 1.46 -6.44
CA LEU A 21 0.60 2.75 -6.14
C LEU A 21 0.84 3.58 -7.40
N ARG A 22 1.37 2.96 -8.47
CA ARG A 22 1.61 3.65 -9.75
C ARG A 22 0.31 4.09 -10.43
N ASP A 23 -0.73 3.28 -10.36
CA ASP A 23 -2.05 3.63 -10.90
C ASP A 23 -2.68 4.83 -10.18
N LEU A 24 -2.30 5.07 -8.92
CA LEU A 24 -2.68 6.26 -8.15
C LEU A 24 -1.74 7.46 -8.42
N GLY A 25 -0.80 7.34 -9.36
CA GLY A 25 0.19 8.37 -9.67
C GLY A 25 1.33 8.48 -8.64
N ILE A 26 1.46 7.51 -7.74
CA ILE A 26 2.47 7.54 -6.68
C ILE A 26 3.75 6.87 -7.18
N SER A 27 4.87 7.57 -6.98
CA SER A 27 6.20 7.06 -7.32
C SER A 27 6.60 5.93 -6.35
N VAL A 28 7.19 4.86 -6.87
CA VAL A 28 7.54 3.68 -6.06
C VAL A 28 9.02 3.38 -6.17
N LYS A 29 9.66 3.20 -5.02
CA LYS A 29 11.01 2.62 -4.87
C LYS A 29 10.91 1.26 -4.20
N THR A 30 11.90 0.40 -4.44
CA THR A 30 12.02 -0.89 -3.79
C THR A 30 13.32 -0.94 -3.02
N GLU A 31 13.35 -1.66 -1.90
CA GLU A 31 14.55 -1.81 -1.08
C GLU A 31 15.15 -0.43 -0.77
N ALA A 32 14.33 0.44 -0.17
CA ALA A 32 14.63 1.86 0.01
C ALA A 32 14.24 2.33 1.41
N ASP A 33 14.68 3.54 1.74
CA ASP A 33 14.43 4.15 3.03
C ASP A 33 13.16 5.00 3.00
N VAL A 34 12.26 4.76 3.94
CA VAL A 34 11.07 5.57 4.22
C VAL A 34 11.53 6.82 4.97
N ARG A 35 11.23 8.00 4.43
CA ARG A 35 11.54 9.29 5.08
C ARG A 35 10.53 9.60 6.19
N GLY A 36 11.03 10.07 7.34
CA GLY A 36 10.24 10.46 8.52
C GLY A 36 10.78 11.71 9.22
N TYR A 37 10.23 12.02 10.40
CA TYR A 37 10.56 13.23 11.15
C TYR A 37 12.06 13.37 11.47
N ASN A 38 12.56 14.60 11.37
CA ASN A 38 13.94 14.98 11.70
C ASN A 38 15.02 14.13 10.99
N GLY A 39 14.77 13.77 9.72
CA GLY A 39 15.69 12.98 8.92
C GLY A 39 15.75 11.49 9.28
N GLN A 40 14.86 11.01 10.15
CA GLN A 40 14.75 9.59 10.45
C GLN A 40 14.39 8.80 9.18
N ARG A 41 15.00 7.63 9.07
CA ARG A 41 14.83 6.72 7.94
C ARG A 41 14.62 5.31 8.44
N VAL A 42 13.65 4.62 7.85
CA VAL A 42 13.39 3.20 8.14
C VAL A 42 13.40 2.43 6.84
N ARG A 43 14.12 1.31 6.81
CA ARG A 43 14.21 0.45 5.64
C ARG A 43 12.87 -0.24 5.38
N ALA A 44 12.45 -0.32 4.12
CA ALA A 44 11.28 -1.09 3.70
C ALA A 44 11.48 -1.72 2.30
N ASP A 45 10.82 -2.84 2.06
CA ASP A 45 10.84 -3.56 0.79
C ASP A 45 10.24 -2.71 -0.35
N ILE A 46 9.18 -1.96 -0.05
CA ILE A 46 8.48 -1.10 -1.01
C ILE A 46 8.25 0.26 -0.35
N VAL A 47 8.62 1.33 -1.03
CA VAL A 47 8.43 2.71 -0.56
C VAL A 47 7.62 3.50 -1.58
N ALA A 48 6.47 4.01 -1.15
CA ALA A 48 5.71 5.02 -1.86
C ALA A 48 6.29 6.40 -1.53
N VAL A 49 6.89 7.02 -2.54
CA VAL A 49 7.48 8.35 -2.43
C VAL A 49 6.37 9.38 -2.58
N LEU A 50 6.08 10.09 -1.49
CA LEU A 50 5.06 11.14 -1.49
C LEU A 50 5.70 12.52 -1.72
N GLU A 51 4.86 13.48 -2.07
CA GLU A 51 5.28 14.88 -2.08
C GLU A 51 5.59 15.36 -0.66
N GLY A 52 6.74 16.03 -0.49
CA GLY A 52 7.27 16.47 0.80
C GLY A 52 8.35 15.55 1.34
N ASP A 53 8.47 15.52 2.66
CA ASP A 53 9.59 14.89 3.39
C ASP A 53 9.22 13.57 4.07
N TYR A 54 8.02 13.06 3.83
CA TYR A 54 7.50 11.86 4.49
C TYR A 54 7.01 10.85 3.44
N ASP A 55 7.30 9.58 3.66
CA ASP A 55 6.93 8.49 2.76
C ASP A 55 6.10 7.42 3.47
N LEU A 56 5.50 6.51 2.69
CA LEU A 56 4.92 5.27 3.21
C LEU A 56 5.79 4.08 2.80
N GLY A 57 6.11 3.20 3.73
CA GLY A 57 6.83 1.96 3.48
C GLY A 57 6.00 0.72 3.75
N TRP A 58 6.31 -0.36 3.05
CA TRP A 58 5.79 -1.69 3.34
C TRP A 58 6.96 -2.64 3.56
N SER A 59 7.03 -3.23 4.74
CA SER A 59 8.01 -4.26 5.09
C SER A 59 7.36 -5.63 5.01
N ARG A 60 8.01 -6.58 4.34
CA ARG A 60 7.52 -7.95 4.23
C ARG A 60 7.72 -8.67 5.56
N ASN A 61 6.67 -9.32 6.02
CA ASN A 61 6.66 -10.20 7.18
C ASN A 61 7.02 -11.64 6.78
N SER A 62 7.40 -12.45 7.76
CA SER A 62 7.71 -13.88 7.58
C SER A 62 6.53 -14.71 7.08
N ASP A 63 5.30 -14.29 7.37
CA ASP A 63 4.06 -14.90 6.88
C ASP A 63 3.69 -14.50 5.43
N GLY A 64 4.51 -13.66 4.79
CA GLY A 64 4.30 -13.15 3.44
C GLY A 64 3.37 -11.93 3.34
N SER A 65 2.77 -11.48 4.45
CA SER A 65 2.05 -10.20 4.51
C SER A 65 3.00 -9.00 4.56
N PHE A 66 2.46 -7.80 4.43
CA PHE A 66 3.22 -6.56 4.55
C PHE A 66 2.71 -5.70 5.71
N ASP A 67 3.63 -5.17 6.50
CA ASP A 67 3.35 -4.13 7.49
C ASP A 67 3.63 -2.76 6.90
N LEU A 68 2.67 -1.84 7.04
CA LEU A 68 2.81 -0.44 6.66
C LEU A 68 3.62 0.27 7.75
N ILE A 69 4.74 0.88 7.36
CA ILE A 69 5.64 1.62 8.23
C ILE A 69 5.70 3.06 7.74
N ALA A 70 5.30 4.01 8.57
CA ALA A 70 5.32 5.42 8.22
C ALA A 70 5.29 6.33 9.45
N ASP A 71 5.80 7.54 9.29
CA ASP A 71 5.51 8.64 10.19
C ASP A 71 4.17 9.28 9.80
N LEU A 72 3.09 8.73 10.36
CA LEU A 72 1.72 9.11 10.01
C LEU A 72 1.40 10.57 10.36
N TRP A 73 1.96 11.07 11.47
CA TRP A 73 1.79 12.47 11.86
C TRP A 73 2.46 13.41 10.85
N GLY A 74 3.66 13.04 10.38
CA GLY A 74 4.37 13.77 9.32
C GLY A 74 3.64 13.75 7.98
N VAL A 75 3.14 12.59 7.56
CA VAL A 75 2.34 12.43 6.34
C VAL A 75 1.08 13.31 6.40
N ALA A 76 0.41 13.37 7.56
CA ALA A 76 -0.79 14.17 7.78
C ALA A 76 -0.59 15.69 7.59
N LYS A 77 0.65 16.19 7.57
CA LYS A 77 0.94 17.62 7.34
C LYS A 77 0.67 18.07 5.91
N LYS A 78 0.81 17.17 4.93
CA LYS A 78 0.63 17.47 3.51
C LYS A 78 -0.44 16.62 2.83
N HIS A 79 -0.76 15.47 3.40
CA HIS A 79 -1.67 14.50 2.81
C HIS A 79 -2.78 14.17 3.80
N ASN A 80 -4.00 13.97 3.31
CA ASN A 80 -5.03 13.35 4.14
C ASN A 80 -4.69 11.87 4.33
N GLN A 81 -4.09 11.52 5.47
CA GLN A 81 -3.58 10.17 5.72
C GLN A 81 -4.66 9.09 5.53
N THR A 82 -5.90 9.39 5.95
CA THR A 82 -6.99 8.43 5.95
C THR A 82 -7.44 8.16 4.52
N GLU A 83 -7.64 9.22 3.73
CA GLU A 83 -7.97 9.10 2.31
C GLU A 83 -6.86 8.40 1.54
N LEU A 84 -5.59 8.77 1.76
CA LEU A 84 -4.44 8.18 1.10
C LEU A 84 -4.36 6.66 1.34
N ILE A 85 -4.42 6.23 2.61
CA ILE A 85 -4.37 4.81 2.97
C ILE A 85 -5.58 4.07 2.41
N ASN A 86 -6.78 4.66 2.48
CA ASN A 86 -7.99 4.05 1.94
C ASN A 86 -7.93 3.88 0.43
N SER A 87 -7.48 4.90 -0.32
CA SER A 87 -7.32 4.83 -1.77
C SER A 87 -6.32 3.75 -2.18
N ILE A 88 -5.19 3.63 -1.47
CA ILE A 88 -4.20 2.57 -1.72
C ILE A 88 -4.81 1.18 -1.47
N ASN A 89 -5.50 1.00 -0.34
CA ASN A 89 -6.13 -0.28 0.00
C ASN A 89 -7.23 -0.67 -0.99
N GLN A 90 -8.08 0.28 -1.40
CA GLN A 90 -9.13 0.04 -2.39
C GLN A 90 -8.52 -0.34 -3.74
N LYS A 91 -7.52 0.42 -4.21
CA LYS A 91 -6.88 0.15 -5.50
C LYS A 91 -6.13 -1.18 -5.49
N TYR A 92 -5.51 -1.55 -4.37
CA TYR A 92 -4.91 -2.86 -4.17
C TYR A 92 -5.95 -3.97 -4.25
N ALA A 93 -7.06 -3.85 -3.53
CA ALA A 93 -8.12 -4.85 -3.53
C ALA A 93 -8.70 -5.06 -4.94
N VAL A 94 -8.97 -3.99 -5.68
CA VAL A 94 -9.44 -4.06 -7.07
C VAL A 94 -8.42 -4.79 -7.95
N ASN A 95 -7.16 -4.37 -7.91
CA ASN A 95 -6.12 -4.99 -8.75
C ASN A 95 -5.86 -6.45 -8.34
N LYS A 96 -6.02 -6.81 -7.06
CA LYS A 96 -5.92 -8.18 -6.56
C LYS A 96 -7.02 -9.07 -7.13
N THR A 97 -8.28 -8.64 -6.99
CA THR A 97 -9.43 -9.36 -7.56
C THR A 97 -9.28 -9.53 -9.07
N LEU A 98 -8.88 -8.49 -9.80
CA LEU A 98 -8.68 -8.58 -11.25
C LEU A 98 -7.56 -9.56 -11.63
N ALA A 99 -6.46 -9.58 -10.89
CA ALA A 99 -5.36 -10.52 -11.11
C ALA A 99 -5.79 -11.98 -10.83
N GLU A 100 -6.67 -12.19 -9.86
CA GLU A 100 -7.24 -13.50 -9.56
C GLU A 100 -8.22 -13.96 -10.63
N VAL A 101 -9.17 -13.11 -11.07
CA VAL A 101 -10.15 -13.43 -12.11
C VAL A 101 -9.49 -13.77 -13.46
N ARG A 102 -8.37 -13.12 -13.78
CA ARG A 102 -7.60 -13.41 -15.01
C ARG A 102 -6.89 -14.77 -14.98
N ARG A 103 -6.84 -15.47 -13.85
CA ARG A 103 -6.29 -16.83 -13.78
C ARG A 103 -7.24 -17.77 -14.54
N PRO A 104 -6.75 -18.58 -15.49
CA PRO A 104 -7.59 -19.42 -16.36
C PRO A 104 -8.57 -20.36 -15.64
N GLY A 105 -8.39 -20.62 -14.34
CA GLY A 105 -9.29 -21.46 -13.53
C GLY A 105 -10.56 -20.77 -13.00
N LEU A 106 -10.71 -19.44 -13.13
CA LEU A 106 -11.86 -18.68 -12.58
C LEU A 106 -12.89 -18.24 -13.63
N GLN A 107 -12.66 -18.50 -14.92
CA GLN A 107 -13.57 -18.08 -16.00
C GLN A 107 -14.96 -18.75 -15.96
N ASN A 108 -15.18 -19.73 -15.07
CA ASN A 108 -16.45 -20.46 -14.94
C ASN A 108 -17.29 -20.06 -13.72
N ALA A 109 -16.85 -19.11 -12.89
CA ALA A 109 -17.64 -18.66 -11.74
C ALA A 109 -18.59 -17.52 -12.17
N ASN A 110 -19.86 -17.86 -12.43
CA ASN A 110 -20.95 -16.91 -12.66
C ASN A 110 -21.06 -15.92 -11.48
N VAL A 111 -20.50 -14.72 -11.62
CA VAL A 111 -20.69 -13.63 -10.64
C VAL A 111 -22.07 -13.03 -10.86
N LYS A 112 -23.06 -13.58 -10.16
CA LYS A 112 -24.41 -12.99 -10.08
C LYS A 112 -24.35 -11.80 -9.13
N LEU A 113 -24.15 -10.59 -9.67
CA LEU A 113 -24.27 -9.35 -8.90
C LEU A 113 -25.74 -9.16 -8.50
N MET A 114 -26.08 -9.55 -7.28
CA MET A 114 -27.33 -9.17 -6.64
C MET A 114 -27.17 -7.77 -6.06
N VAL A 115 -27.63 -6.77 -6.81
CA VAL A 115 -27.83 -5.42 -6.27
C VAL A 115 -29.15 -5.45 -5.48
N GLN A 116 -29.08 -5.27 -4.16
CA GLN A 116 -30.25 -5.00 -3.33
C GLN A 116 -30.35 -3.49 -3.07
N LYS A 117 -31.25 -2.81 -3.78
CA LYS A 117 -32.44 -2.14 -3.22
C LYS A 117 -33.23 -1.46 -4.32
#